data_AF-A0A519VJ13-F1
#
_entry.id   AF-A0A519VJ13-F1
#
_cell.length_a   1.000
_cell.length_b   1.000
_cell.length_c   1.000
_cell.angle_alpha   90.00
_cell.angle_beta   90.00
_cell.angle_gamma   90.00
#
_symmetry.space_group_name_H-M   'P 1'
#
loop_
_entity.id
_entity.type
_entity.pdbx_description
1 polymer ?
#
loop_
_entity_poly.entity_id
_entity_poly.type
_entity_poly.pdbx_seq_one_letter_code
_entity_poly.pdbx_strand_id
1 'polypeptide(L)'
;GISMGWGWTKTPNAMKNNTISANKIHHYGKHMYDVAGIYTLSAQPESFITENVVDSIYKAPYAHLPDHWFYLYTDEGSSEFTIKNNWTPTEKYLQNANGPGNVWENNGPKVAENIKQNAGLELPFRYLLKNKSSYSNRGINQAEDKTVVFELIFKDGQLPGNQALEEYAKENNLLTRAIYKWNNRLVIYTSSLKVESLLQTLKRLNATEVKLYDNIFYDFNREKNCGEKPVAEWDNVILSANLVEEEKMQKEYLDYHKTQFAKWPEISKGFCNAEFQRLAIFKKDRQLMLIISIPKGKKLDDLNPKTTLNNPKVDEWNAIMKKYQEGIAGTKPGEVWV
;
A
#
# COMPACT_ATOMS: atom_id res chain seq x y z
N GLY A 1 -13.26 -20.53 7.92
CA GLY A 1 -12.02 -19.93 8.43
C GLY A 1 -11.80 -20.39 9.85
N ILE A 2 -10.94 -19.68 10.57
CA ILE A 2 -10.67 -19.88 12.00
C ILE A 2 -10.93 -18.53 12.68
N SER A 3 -11.72 -18.54 13.75
CA SER A 3 -11.94 -17.40 14.63
C SER A 3 -11.36 -17.72 16.00
N MET A 4 -10.59 -16.80 16.58
CA MET A 4 -9.92 -17.02 17.87
C MET A 4 -9.96 -15.78 18.76
N GLY A 5 -10.51 -15.96 19.96
CA GLY A 5 -10.70 -14.90 20.94
C GLY A 5 -12.10 -14.33 20.97
N TRP A 6 -12.37 -13.49 21.97
CA TRP A 6 -13.69 -12.92 22.21
C TRP A 6 -13.63 -11.67 23.11
N GLY A 7 -14.66 -10.83 23.05
CA GLY A 7 -14.91 -9.79 24.06
C GLY A 7 -14.51 -8.36 23.68
N TRP A 8 -13.99 -8.11 22.47
CA TRP A 8 -13.68 -6.78 21.93
C TRP A 8 -12.86 -5.90 22.90
N THR A 9 -11.85 -6.48 23.57
CA THR A 9 -11.13 -5.79 24.64
C THR A 9 -9.62 -5.87 24.51
N LYS A 10 -8.99 -4.71 24.65
CA LYS A 10 -7.52 -4.56 24.78
C LYS A 10 -7.03 -4.96 26.17
N THR A 11 -7.95 -5.18 27.11
CA THR A 11 -7.61 -5.47 28.51
C THR A 11 -7.06 -6.89 28.63
N PRO A 12 -5.92 -7.09 29.33
CA PRO A 12 -5.44 -8.41 29.66
C PRO A 12 -6.54 -9.27 30.30
N ASN A 13 -6.64 -10.51 29.85
CA ASN A 13 -7.70 -11.43 30.24
C ASN A 13 -7.15 -12.88 30.28
N ALA A 14 -8.02 -13.88 30.31
CA ALA A 14 -7.61 -15.28 30.45
C ALA A 14 -6.87 -15.85 29.22
N MET A 15 -7.00 -15.23 28.04
CA MET A 15 -6.41 -15.71 26.80
C MET A 15 -4.92 -15.37 26.72
N LYS A 16 -4.10 -16.38 26.42
CA LYS A 16 -2.66 -16.27 26.21
C LYS A 16 -2.13 -17.54 25.55
N ASN A 17 -0.96 -17.47 24.93
CA ASN A 17 -0.21 -18.62 24.42
C ASN A 17 -1.01 -19.44 23.37
N ASN A 18 -1.85 -18.78 22.58
CA ASN A 18 -2.67 -19.42 21.57
C ASN A 18 -1.93 -19.53 20.24
N THR A 19 -2.18 -20.59 19.47
CA THR A 19 -1.48 -20.82 18.20
C THR A 19 -2.44 -21.25 17.09
N ILE A 20 -2.37 -20.55 15.96
CA ILE A 20 -2.95 -20.96 14.67
C ILE A 20 -1.79 -21.15 13.70
N SER A 21 -1.37 -22.39 13.48
CA SER A 21 -0.19 -22.68 12.66
C SER A 21 -0.45 -23.68 11.54
N ALA A 22 0.19 -23.45 10.39
CA ALA A 22 0.24 -24.37 9.25
C ALA A 22 -1.12 -24.85 8.71
N ASN A 23 -2.19 -24.06 8.85
CA ASN A 23 -3.51 -24.40 8.32
C ASN A 23 -3.62 -24.03 6.84
N LYS A 24 -4.36 -24.84 6.07
CA LYS A 24 -4.75 -24.51 4.69
C LYS A 24 -6.24 -24.15 4.63
N ILE A 25 -6.53 -22.88 4.44
CA ILE A 25 -7.89 -22.31 4.41
C ILE A 25 -8.18 -21.78 3.01
N HIS A 26 -9.18 -22.35 2.33
CA HIS A 26 -9.58 -21.91 1.00
C HIS A 26 -11.08 -22.01 0.81
N HIS A 27 -11.60 -21.38 -0.25
CA HIS A 27 -13.03 -21.46 -0.60
C HIS A 27 -13.93 -21.04 0.58
N TYR A 28 -13.52 -19.96 1.27
CA TYR A 28 -14.23 -19.36 2.40
C TYR A 28 -15.07 -18.15 1.96
N GLY A 29 -15.74 -17.49 2.90
CA GLY A 29 -16.54 -16.28 2.60
C GLY A 29 -17.70 -16.56 1.63
N LYS A 30 -18.27 -17.77 1.67
CA LYS A 30 -19.27 -18.20 0.69
C LYS A 30 -20.50 -17.29 0.68
N HIS A 31 -20.93 -16.82 1.84
CA HIS A 31 -22.19 -16.07 2.00
C HIS A 31 -22.05 -14.73 2.71
N MET A 32 -21.14 -14.60 3.67
CA MET A 32 -20.99 -13.41 4.51
C MET A 32 -19.63 -12.78 4.29
N TYR A 33 -19.59 -11.45 4.19
CA TYR A 33 -18.39 -10.61 4.29
C TYR A 33 -18.41 -9.81 5.59
N ASP A 34 -17.41 -8.95 5.79
CA ASP A 34 -16.81 -8.76 7.11
C ASP A 34 -16.22 -10.08 7.60
N VAL A 35 -15.22 -10.55 6.84
CA VAL A 35 -14.75 -11.93 6.92
C VAL A 35 -13.26 -12.04 6.63
N ALA A 36 -12.63 -13.02 7.28
CA ALA A 36 -11.31 -13.48 6.91
C ALA A 36 -11.15 -15.00 6.95
N GLY A 37 -10.06 -15.49 6.36
CA GLY A 37 -9.65 -16.87 6.55
C GLY A 37 -9.25 -17.13 7.99
N ILE A 38 -8.46 -16.22 8.59
CA ILE A 38 -8.12 -16.20 10.01
C ILE A 38 -8.54 -14.86 10.59
N TYR A 39 -9.30 -14.91 11.67
CA TYR A 39 -9.86 -13.76 12.38
C TYR A 39 -9.55 -13.86 13.88
N THR A 40 -9.20 -12.75 14.53
CA THR A 40 -8.94 -12.71 15.99
C THR A 40 -9.60 -11.54 16.69
N LEU A 41 -9.88 -11.72 17.99
CA LEU A 41 -10.38 -10.68 18.90
C LEU A 41 -9.58 -10.63 20.20
N SER A 42 -9.56 -9.44 20.80
CA SER A 42 -9.08 -9.18 22.17
C SER A 42 -7.59 -9.49 22.44
N ALA A 43 -7.08 -8.99 23.57
CA ALA A 43 -5.68 -9.18 23.94
C ALA A 43 -5.36 -10.66 24.21
N GLN A 44 -4.31 -11.18 23.57
CA GLN A 44 -3.85 -12.56 23.73
C GLN A 44 -2.31 -12.60 23.75
N PRO A 45 -1.68 -12.29 24.90
CA PRO A 45 -0.23 -12.35 25.07
C PRO A 45 0.40 -13.64 24.54
N GLU A 46 1.61 -13.51 23.99
CA GLU A 46 2.44 -14.63 23.50
C GLU A 46 1.70 -15.56 22.52
N SER A 47 0.83 -15.02 21.66
CA SER A 47 0.05 -15.82 20.70
C SER A 47 0.58 -15.73 19.27
N PHE A 48 0.43 -16.80 18.49
CA PHE A 48 1.09 -16.97 17.18
C PHE A 48 0.09 -17.33 16.08
N ILE A 49 0.20 -16.64 14.94
CA ILE A 49 -0.50 -16.97 13.69
C ILE A 49 0.56 -17.14 12.62
N THR A 50 0.96 -18.39 12.36
CA THR A 50 2.18 -18.68 11.59
C THR A 50 1.98 -19.68 10.47
N GLU A 51 2.64 -19.44 9.34
CA GLU A 51 2.79 -20.47 8.28
C GLU A 51 1.48 -20.98 7.68
N ASN A 52 0.38 -20.25 7.85
CA ASN A 52 -0.91 -20.61 7.27
C ASN A 52 -0.95 -20.25 5.78
N VAL A 53 -1.75 -21.00 5.01
CA VAL A 53 -2.09 -20.72 3.62
C VAL A 53 -3.56 -20.32 3.56
N VAL A 54 -3.84 -19.09 3.11
CA VAL A 54 -5.20 -18.59 2.97
C VAL A 54 -5.45 -18.07 1.55
N ASP A 55 -6.37 -18.69 0.81
CA ASP A 55 -6.68 -18.30 -0.57
C ASP A 55 -8.14 -18.52 -0.98
N SER A 56 -8.45 -18.22 -2.25
CA SER A 56 -9.70 -18.58 -2.92
C SER A 56 -10.96 -18.19 -2.15
N ILE A 57 -11.08 -16.95 -1.68
CA ILE A 57 -12.35 -16.47 -1.12
C ILE A 57 -13.42 -16.39 -2.21
N TYR A 58 -14.62 -16.87 -1.91
CA TYR A 58 -15.73 -16.76 -2.82
C TYR A 58 -16.19 -15.33 -3.02
N LYS A 59 -16.71 -15.06 -4.23
CA LYS A 59 -17.48 -13.87 -4.56
C LYS A 59 -18.91 -14.01 -4.02
N ALA A 60 -19.28 -13.12 -3.09
CA ALA A 60 -20.60 -13.00 -2.50
C ALA A 60 -21.16 -11.61 -2.87
N PRO A 61 -21.74 -11.45 -4.08
CA PRO A 61 -22.12 -10.13 -4.60
C PRO A 61 -23.28 -9.47 -3.81
N TYR A 62 -23.98 -10.24 -2.98
CA TYR A 62 -25.07 -9.79 -2.13
C TYR A 62 -24.61 -9.42 -0.71
N ALA A 63 -23.31 -9.51 -0.42
CA ALA A 63 -22.79 -9.00 0.84
C ALA A 63 -22.95 -7.47 0.88
N HIS A 64 -23.23 -6.94 2.07
CA HIS A 64 -23.49 -5.52 2.29
C HIS A 64 -22.32 -4.61 1.85
N LEU A 65 -21.08 -5.09 2.01
CA LEU A 65 -19.85 -4.44 1.52
C LEU A 65 -19.03 -5.44 0.69
N PRO A 66 -19.20 -5.50 -0.64
CA PRO A 66 -18.56 -6.51 -1.50
C PRO A 66 -17.02 -6.52 -1.47
N ASP A 67 -16.38 -5.42 -1.07
CA ASP A 67 -14.92 -5.31 -1.00
C ASP A 67 -14.35 -5.59 0.41
N HIS A 68 -15.22 -5.70 1.42
CA HIS A 68 -14.84 -5.82 2.83
C HIS A 68 -14.60 -7.28 3.24
N TRP A 69 -13.55 -7.85 2.65
CA TRP A 69 -13.07 -9.20 2.90
C TRP A 69 -11.55 -9.23 2.98
N PHE A 70 -10.99 -10.18 3.73
CA PHE A 70 -9.55 -10.20 4.02
C PHE A 70 -9.03 -11.63 4.08
N TYR A 71 -7.72 -11.83 3.95
CA TYR A 71 -7.12 -13.14 4.23
C TYR A 71 -6.86 -13.31 5.73
N LEU A 72 -6.35 -12.26 6.36
CA LEU A 72 -5.99 -12.18 7.78
C LEU A 72 -6.62 -10.91 8.36
N TYR A 73 -7.27 -11.05 9.51
CA TYR A 73 -7.96 -9.95 10.18
C TYR A 73 -7.70 -10.05 11.69
N THR A 74 -6.97 -9.07 12.24
CA THR A 74 -6.94 -8.82 13.68
C THR A 74 -7.98 -7.74 14.04
N ASP A 75 -9.03 -8.11 14.77
CA ASP A 75 -10.15 -7.23 15.11
C ASP A 75 -10.00 -6.57 16.48
N GLU A 76 -11.06 -5.92 16.95
CA GLU A 76 -11.03 -5.07 18.12
C GLU A 76 -10.39 -5.75 19.33
N GLY A 77 -9.43 -5.05 19.92
CA GLY A 77 -8.73 -5.54 21.09
C GLY A 77 -7.57 -6.49 20.79
N SER A 78 -7.45 -7.04 19.57
CA SER A 78 -6.35 -7.95 19.23
C SER A 78 -5.01 -7.33 19.55
N SER A 79 -4.24 -8.00 20.40
CA SER A 79 -2.97 -7.50 20.97
C SER A 79 -2.00 -8.65 21.17
N GLU A 80 -0.71 -8.34 21.07
CA GLU A 80 0.42 -9.25 21.38
C GLU A 80 0.46 -10.54 20.54
N PHE A 81 -0.09 -10.49 19.33
CA PHE A 81 0.06 -11.57 18.35
C PHE A 81 1.35 -11.45 17.54
N THR A 82 2.01 -12.57 17.26
CA THR A 82 2.99 -12.67 16.19
C THR A 82 2.34 -13.29 14.96
N ILE A 83 2.06 -12.47 13.93
CA ILE A 83 1.49 -12.87 12.64
C ILE A 83 2.61 -12.94 11.61
N LYS A 84 3.09 -14.14 11.33
CA LYS A 84 4.32 -14.32 10.56
C LYS A 84 4.27 -15.44 9.53
N ASN A 85 4.91 -15.23 8.37
CA ASN A 85 5.10 -16.27 7.36
C ASN A 85 3.80 -16.87 6.81
N ASN A 86 2.67 -16.14 6.83
CA ASN A 86 1.41 -16.65 6.27
C ASN A 86 1.33 -16.34 4.77
N TRP A 87 1.20 -17.39 3.95
CA TRP A 87 1.05 -17.23 2.51
C TRP A 87 -0.38 -16.86 2.15
N THR A 88 -0.53 -15.82 1.35
CA THR A 88 -1.80 -15.34 0.79
C THR A 88 -1.56 -14.84 -0.64
N PRO A 89 -2.56 -14.87 -1.55
CA PRO A 89 -2.37 -14.39 -2.91
C PRO A 89 -1.98 -12.91 -3.02
N THR A 90 -2.47 -12.06 -2.10
CA THR A 90 -2.17 -10.62 -2.02
C THR A 90 -2.24 -10.15 -0.57
N GLU A 91 -1.67 -8.98 -0.27
CA GLU A 91 -1.64 -8.43 1.09
C GLU A 91 -2.93 -7.69 1.49
N LYS A 92 -4.10 -8.30 1.30
CA LYS A 92 -5.39 -7.76 1.74
C LYS A 92 -5.71 -8.20 3.18
N TYR A 93 -5.33 -7.36 4.14
CA TYR A 93 -5.46 -7.59 5.58
C TYR A 93 -6.17 -6.43 6.27
N LEU A 94 -6.70 -6.68 7.47
CA LEU A 94 -7.28 -5.64 8.32
C LEU A 94 -6.75 -5.71 9.76
N GLN A 95 -6.39 -4.57 10.31
CA GLN A 95 -6.08 -4.34 11.72
C GLN A 95 -7.10 -3.33 12.28
N ASN A 96 -8.25 -3.81 12.74
CA ASN A 96 -9.32 -2.95 13.22
C ASN A 96 -9.26 -2.76 14.74
N ALA A 97 -9.17 -1.51 15.21
CA ALA A 97 -9.22 -1.15 16.63
C ALA A 97 -8.35 -2.02 17.56
N ASN A 98 -7.18 -2.45 17.08
CA ASN A 98 -6.27 -3.33 17.81
C ASN A 98 -5.75 -2.67 19.10
N GLY A 99 -5.24 -3.49 20.01
CA GLY A 99 -4.34 -3.02 21.05
C GLY A 99 -2.88 -3.13 20.62
N PRO A 100 -1.93 -2.97 21.55
CA PRO A 100 -0.50 -2.90 21.24
C PRO A 100 0.11 -4.29 20.96
N GLY A 101 1.36 -4.29 20.49
CA GLY A 101 2.22 -5.48 20.52
C GLY A 101 1.99 -6.51 19.43
N ASN A 102 1.07 -6.30 18.48
CA ASN A 102 0.95 -7.17 17.32
C ASN A 102 2.15 -6.98 16.38
N VAL A 103 2.76 -8.07 15.94
CA VAL A 103 3.86 -8.06 14.99
C VAL A 103 3.41 -8.71 13.69
N TRP A 104 3.54 -7.98 12.58
CA TRP A 104 3.27 -8.50 11.23
C TRP A 104 4.58 -8.63 10.47
N GLU A 105 4.95 -9.86 10.10
CA GLU A 105 6.24 -10.12 9.44
C GLU A 105 6.09 -11.13 8.30
N ASN A 106 6.55 -10.77 7.09
CA ASN A 106 6.63 -11.69 5.96
C ASN A 106 5.31 -12.44 5.69
N ASN A 107 4.19 -11.71 5.56
CA ASN A 107 2.91 -12.28 5.14
C ASN A 107 2.60 -11.83 3.72
N GLY A 108 2.11 -12.73 2.86
CA GLY A 108 1.77 -12.39 1.48
C GLY A 108 2.28 -13.40 0.44
N PRO A 109 2.23 -13.04 -0.85
CA PRO A 109 2.56 -13.96 -1.94
C PRO A 109 4.05 -14.30 -2.04
N LYS A 110 4.92 -13.52 -1.37
CA LYS A 110 6.37 -13.71 -1.33
C LYS A 110 6.83 -14.70 -0.25
N VAL A 111 5.91 -15.22 0.57
CA VAL A 111 6.22 -16.28 1.54
C VAL A 111 6.78 -17.50 0.81
N ALA A 112 7.77 -18.15 1.40
CA ALA A 112 8.49 -19.26 0.78
C ALA A 112 7.55 -20.40 0.37
N GLU A 113 7.79 -20.98 -0.81
CA GLU A 113 6.92 -21.98 -1.41
C GLU A 113 6.81 -23.27 -0.57
N ASN A 114 7.85 -23.61 0.21
CA ASN A 114 7.82 -24.76 1.11
C ASN A 114 6.76 -24.62 2.21
N ILE A 115 6.55 -23.42 2.76
CA ILE A 115 5.48 -23.14 3.73
C ILE A 115 4.12 -23.42 3.08
N LYS A 116 3.95 -22.92 1.85
CA LYS A 116 2.71 -23.12 1.08
C LYS A 116 2.42 -24.60 0.79
N GLN A 117 3.45 -25.38 0.49
CA GLN A 117 3.33 -26.81 0.22
C GLN A 117 3.06 -27.66 1.48
N ASN A 118 3.56 -27.21 2.63
CA ASN A 118 3.46 -27.94 3.89
C ASN A 118 2.17 -27.67 4.66
N ALA A 119 1.51 -26.53 4.45
CA ALA A 119 0.28 -26.20 5.15
C ALA A 119 -0.89 -27.15 4.83
N GLY A 120 -1.70 -27.46 5.84
CA GLY A 120 -2.86 -28.34 5.77
C GLY A 120 -2.58 -29.74 6.31
N LEU A 121 -3.20 -30.76 5.70
CA LEU A 121 -3.08 -32.13 6.19
C LEU A 121 -1.66 -32.68 5.97
N GLU A 122 -1.03 -33.09 7.06
CA GLU A 122 0.23 -33.81 7.05
C GLU A 122 0.11 -35.21 6.43
N LEU A 123 1.24 -35.79 6.04
CA LEU A 123 1.31 -37.09 5.36
C LEU A 123 0.42 -38.19 5.98
N PRO A 124 0.38 -38.40 7.31
CA PRO A 124 -0.46 -39.44 7.91
C PRO A 124 -1.97 -39.22 7.70
N PHE A 125 -2.41 -37.99 7.43
CA PHE A 125 -3.82 -37.61 7.32
C PHE A 125 -4.25 -37.22 5.91
N ARG A 126 -3.32 -37.13 4.95
CA ARG A 126 -3.63 -36.76 3.54
C ARG A 126 -4.65 -37.69 2.87
N TYR A 127 -4.82 -38.92 3.36
CA TYR A 127 -5.85 -39.84 2.88
C TYR A 127 -7.27 -39.24 3.00
N LEU A 128 -7.50 -38.29 3.92
CA LEU A 128 -8.79 -37.62 4.08
C LEU A 128 -9.15 -36.70 2.90
N LEU A 129 -8.18 -36.29 2.07
CA LEU A 129 -8.42 -35.47 0.88
C LEU A 129 -9.35 -36.15 -0.14
N LYS A 130 -9.48 -37.48 -0.09
CA LYS A 130 -10.46 -38.24 -0.88
C LYS A 130 -11.91 -37.88 -0.54
N ASN A 131 -12.15 -37.36 0.67
CA ASN A 131 -13.46 -36.96 1.18
C ASN A 131 -13.73 -35.47 1.00
N LYS A 132 -12.93 -34.75 0.19
CA LYS A 132 -13.15 -33.32 -0.04
C LYS A 132 -14.54 -33.07 -0.64
N SER A 133 -15.25 -32.09 -0.12
CA SER A 133 -16.53 -31.65 -0.69
C SER A 133 -16.31 -30.98 -2.05
N SER A 134 -17.27 -31.11 -2.96
CA SER A 134 -17.28 -30.32 -4.19
C SER A 134 -17.39 -28.84 -3.88
N TYR A 135 -16.62 -28.03 -4.61
CA TYR A 135 -16.67 -26.58 -4.50
C TYR A 135 -17.93 -26.03 -5.18
N SER A 136 -18.45 -24.92 -4.66
CA SER A 136 -19.48 -24.14 -5.35
C SER A 136 -18.92 -23.53 -6.64
N ASN A 137 -19.73 -23.47 -7.69
CA ASN A 137 -19.40 -22.80 -8.96
C ASN A 137 -19.35 -21.26 -8.88
N ARG A 138 -19.33 -20.69 -7.66
CA ARG A 138 -19.19 -19.25 -7.45
C ARG A 138 -17.79 -18.79 -7.84
N GLY A 139 -17.70 -17.60 -8.40
CA GLY A 139 -16.42 -16.97 -8.69
C GLY A 139 -15.58 -16.79 -7.44
N ILE A 140 -14.28 -16.63 -7.63
CA ILE A 140 -13.31 -16.30 -6.58
C ILE A 140 -12.97 -14.81 -6.71
N ASN A 141 -12.98 -14.09 -5.59
CA ASN A 141 -12.54 -12.70 -5.60
C ASN A 141 -11.05 -12.60 -5.88
N GLN A 142 -10.68 -11.58 -6.64
CA GLN A 142 -9.30 -11.17 -6.88
C GLN A 142 -9.16 -9.77 -6.32
N ALA A 143 -8.16 -9.56 -5.47
CA ALA A 143 -7.86 -8.22 -4.96
C ALA A 143 -7.16 -7.43 -6.07
N GLU A 144 -7.69 -6.25 -6.40
CA GLU A 144 -7.06 -5.35 -7.34
C GLU A 144 -6.08 -4.43 -6.59
N ASP A 145 -4.78 -4.61 -6.83
CA ASP A 145 -3.75 -3.81 -6.16
C ASP A 145 -3.36 -2.59 -7.00
N LYS A 146 -3.76 -1.41 -6.53
CA LYS A 146 -3.32 -0.10 -7.01
C LYS A 146 -2.38 0.55 -6.01
N THR A 147 -1.58 1.49 -6.47
CA THR A 147 -0.72 2.30 -5.60
C THR A 147 -1.47 3.53 -5.07
N VAL A 148 -1.27 3.89 -3.82
CA VAL A 148 -1.86 5.06 -3.15
C VAL A 148 -0.81 5.79 -2.31
N VAL A 149 -1.08 7.05 -1.96
CA VAL A 149 -0.22 7.84 -1.06
C VAL A 149 -1.05 8.34 0.12
N PHE A 150 -0.53 8.16 1.33
CA PHE A 150 -0.98 8.87 2.53
C PHE A 150 -0.05 10.03 2.82
N GLU A 151 -0.61 11.19 3.15
CA GLU A 151 0.12 12.31 3.71
C GLU A 151 -0.44 12.63 5.09
N LEU A 152 0.44 12.70 6.08
CA LEU A 152 0.12 13.02 7.45
C LEU A 152 0.80 14.34 7.79
N ILE A 153 0.03 15.27 8.32
CA ILE A 153 0.50 16.61 8.72
C ILE A 153 0.45 16.69 10.24
N PHE A 154 1.52 17.16 10.84
CA PHE A 154 1.69 17.27 12.29
C PHE A 154 1.84 18.73 12.70
N LYS A 155 1.61 19.02 13.98
CA LYS A 155 2.06 20.29 14.56
C LYS A 155 3.59 20.31 14.64
N ASP A 156 4.17 21.50 14.64
CA ASP A 156 5.61 21.67 14.76
C ASP A 156 6.17 20.94 15.99
N GLY A 157 7.25 20.20 15.79
CA GLY A 157 7.88 19.39 16.84
C GLY A 157 7.13 18.11 17.24
N GLN A 158 5.98 17.80 16.63
CA GLN A 158 5.20 16.59 16.94
C GLN A 158 5.38 15.45 15.93
N LEU A 159 6.32 15.56 15.00
CA LEU A 159 6.62 14.50 14.05
C LEU A 159 7.19 13.27 14.79
N PRO A 160 6.68 12.04 14.54
CA PRO A 160 7.21 10.85 15.19
C PRO A 160 8.70 10.60 14.92
N GLY A 161 9.43 10.19 15.96
CA GLY A 161 10.84 9.78 15.88
C GLY A 161 11.04 8.54 15.01
N ASN A 162 12.29 8.26 14.61
CA ASN A 162 12.60 7.14 13.69
C ASN A 162 12.22 5.78 14.27
N GLN A 163 12.53 5.51 15.54
CA GLN A 163 12.19 4.26 16.20
C GLN A 163 10.66 4.00 16.19
N ALA A 164 9.86 5.00 16.54
CA ALA A 164 8.40 4.89 16.54
C ALA A 164 7.85 4.58 15.14
N LEU A 165 8.50 5.07 14.08
CA LEU A 165 8.11 4.79 12.70
C LEU A 165 8.58 3.43 12.20
N GLU A 166 9.72 2.93 12.67
CA GLU A 166 10.17 1.57 12.40
C GLU A 166 9.24 0.56 13.06
N GLU A 167 8.86 0.80 14.31
CA GLU A 167 7.82 0.03 15.01
C GLU A 167 6.49 0.11 14.24
N TYR A 168 6.06 1.32 13.85
CA TYR A 168 4.85 1.49 13.03
C TYR A 168 4.89 0.70 11.71
N ALA A 169 6.02 0.78 11.00
CA ALA A 169 6.18 0.08 9.73
C ALA A 169 6.05 -1.44 9.93
N LYS A 170 6.73 -1.98 10.95
CA LYS A 170 6.69 -3.41 11.31
C LYS A 170 5.27 -3.86 11.67
N GLU A 171 4.56 -3.11 12.51
CA GLU A 171 3.20 -3.47 12.92
C GLU A 171 2.19 -3.46 11.78
N ASN A 172 2.46 -2.74 10.68
CA ASN A 172 1.56 -2.59 9.54
C ASN A 172 2.03 -3.33 8.28
N ASN A 173 3.04 -4.21 8.39
CA ASN A 173 3.68 -4.88 7.25
C ASN A 173 4.07 -3.86 6.14
N LEU A 174 4.66 -2.74 6.54
CA LEU A 174 5.20 -1.71 5.65
C LEU A 174 6.72 -1.80 5.64
N LEU A 175 7.34 -1.50 4.50
CA LEU A 175 8.78 -1.29 4.45
C LEU A 175 9.09 0.09 5.04
N THR A 176 10.09 0.21 5.91
CA THR A 176 10.51 1.52 6.46
C THR A 176 10.84 2.53 5.36
N ARG A 177 11.43 2.06 4.25
CA ARG A 177 11.72 2.88 3.05
C ARG A 177 10.48 3.39 2.30
N ALA A 178 9.28 2.93 2.66
CA ALA A 178 8.02 3.44 2.13
C ALA A 178 7.51 4.68 2.89
N ILE A 179 8.18 5.05 3.99
CA ILE A 179 7.85 6.19 4.84
C ILE A 179 8.87 7.31 4.58
N TYR A 180 8.38 8.46 4.14
CA TYR A 180 9.15 9.64 3.78
C TYR A 180 8.85 10.77 4.76
N LYS A 181 9.84 11.62 5.03
CA LYS A 181 9.72 12.76 5.93
C LYS A 181 10.10 14.03 5.21
N TRP A 182 9.30 15.08 5.40
CA TRP A 182 9.65 16.42 5.00
C TRP A 182 9.00 17.44 5.93
N ASN A 183 9.80 18.28 6.58
CA ASN A 183 9.34 19.24 7.58
C ASN A 183 8.43 18.59 8.66
N ASN A 184 7.20 19.05 8.81
CA ASN A 184 6.18 18.52 9.72
C ASN A 184 5.27 17.46 9.05
N ARG A 185 5.70 16.85 7.95
CA ARG A 185 4.92 15.90 7.15
C ARG A 185 5.57 14.53 7.10
N LEU A 186 4.71 13.52 7.07
CA LEU A 186 5.06 12.15 6.78
C LEU A 186 4.26 11.67 5.58
N VAL A 187 4.93 11.03 4.63
CA VAL A 187 4.29 10.47 3.43
C VAL A 187 4.50 8.97 3.39
N ILE A 188 3.45 8.20 3.12
CA ILE A 188 3.49 6.75 2.96
C ILE A 188 3.00 6.39 1.57
N TYR A 189 3.89 5.88 0.72
CA TYR A 189 3.53 5.35 -0.60
C TYR A 189 3.39 3.83 -0.53
N THR A 190 2.19 3.31 -0.80
CA THR A 190 1.85 1.91 -0.49
C THR A 190 0.73 1.37 -1.37
N SER A 191 0.31 0.13 -1.08
CA SER A 191 -0.78 -0.56 -1.74
C SER A 191 -2.15 -0.09 -1.24
N SER A 192 -3.08 0.05 -2.18
CA SER A 192 -4.52 0.28 -1.95
C SER A 192 -5.16 -0.79 -1.07
N LEU A 193 -4.63 -2.02 -1.08
CA LEU A 193 -5.13 -3.14 -0.26
C LEU A 193 -4.91 -2.90 1.24
N LYS A 194 -4.03 -1.96 1.61
CA LYS A 194 -3.75 -1.58 2.99
C LYS A 194 -4.57 -0.36 3.46
N VAL A 195 -5.34 0.30 2.58
CA VAL A 195 -6.02 1.57 2.89
C VAL A 195 -6.94 1.45 4.09
N GLU A 196 -7.83 0.45 4.11
CA GLU A 196 -8.78 0.25 5.21
C GLU A 196 -8.07 0.07 6.54
N SER A 197 -6.99 -0.72 6.55
CA SER A 197 -6.20 -0.97 7.75
C SER A 197 -5.42 0.26 8.22
N LEU A 198 -4.73 0.94 7.30
CA LEU A 198 -3.92 2.11 7.62
C LEU A 198 -4.79 3.27 8.10
N LEU A 199 -6.00 3.46 7.58
CA LEU A 199 -6.93 4.46 8.12
C LEU A 199 -7.27 4.23 9.60
N GLN A 200 -7.23 2.98 10.09
CA GLN A 200 -7.40 2.69 11.51
C GLN A 200 -6.10 2.92 12.29
N THR A 201 -4.99 2.41 11.79
CA THR A 201 -3.72 2.43 12.55
C THR A 201 -3.04 3.79 12.54
N LEU A 202 -3.18 4.60 11.49
CA LEU A 202 -2.60 5.96 11.39
C LEU A 202 -3.15 6.90 12.47
N LYS A 203 -4.37 6.67 12.97
CA LYS A 203 -4.98 7.48 14.05
C LYS A 203 -4.07 7.59 15.28
N ARG A 204 -3.31 6.54 15.58
CA ARG A 204 -2.42 6.49 16.74
C ARG A 204 -1.18 7.39 16.62
N LEU A 205 -0.85 7.82 15.40
CA LEU A 205 0.27 8.75 15.17
C LEU A 205 -0.10 10.18 15.57
N ASN A 206 -1.38 10.48 15.83
CA ASN A 206 -1.85 11.80 16.27
C ASN A 206 -1.52 12.93 15.29
N ALA A 207 -1.55 12.64 13.98
CA ALA A 207 -1.50 13.68 12.95
C ALA A 207 -2.72 14.61 13.08
N THR A 208 -2.54 15.90 12.82
CA THR A 208 -3.65 16.87 12.79
C THR A 208 -4.52 16.67 11.56
N GLU A 209 -3.93 16.19 10.48
CA GLU A 209 -4.63 15.91 9.23
C GLU A 209 -4.03 14.67 8.57
N VAL A 210 -4.90 13.83 7.98
CA VAL A 210 -4.51 12.67 7.18
C VAL A 210 -5.20 12.79 5.82
N LYS A 211 -4.41 12.86 4.75
CA LYS A 211 -4.89 12.92 3.37
C LYS A 211 -4.57 11.61 2.66
N LEU A 212 -5.59 11.02 2.04
CA LEU A 212 -5.44 9.91 1.11
C LEU A 212 -5.47 10.42 -0.33
N TYR A 213 -4.46 10.03 -1.10
CA TYR A 213 -4.32 10.23 -2.54
C TYR A 213 -4.44 8.87 -3.23
N ASP A 214 -5.60 8.62 -3.82
CA ASP A 214 -5.95 7.37 -4.51
C ASP A 214 -6.30 7.60 -6.00
N ASN A 215 -6.31 8.86 -6.44
CA ASN A 215 -6.57 9.25 -7.81
C ASN A 215 -5.27 9.59 -8.56
N ILE A 216 -4.81 8.65 -9.38
CA ILE A 216 -3.71 8.87 -10.33
C ILE A 216 -4.30 9.48 -11.61
N PHE A 217 -3.88 10.69 -11.97
CA PHE A 217 -4.33 11.33 -13.22
C PHE A 217 -3.27 11.33 -14.32
N TYR A 218 -2.01 11.07 -13.97
CA TYR A 218 -0.91 10.93 -14.92
C TYR A 218 -0.06 9.72 -14.53
N ASP A 219 0.20 8.82 -15.48
CA ASP A 219 0.94 7.57 -15.25
C ASP A 219 1.80 7.23 -16.46
N PHE A 220 3.02 7.76 -16.49
CA PHE A 220 4.05 7.28 -17.40
C PHE A 220 4.60 5.95 -16.87
N ASN A 221 4.66 4.94 -17.73
CA ASN A 221 5.17 3.61 -17.43
C ASN A 221 6.18 3.18 -18.50
N ARG A 222 7.38 2.76 -18.09
CA ARG A 222 8.48 2.46 -19.03
C ARG A 222 8.10 1.40 -20.08
N GLU A 223 7.44 0.33 -19.69
CA GLU A 223 7.08 -0.74 -20.63
C GLU A 223 6.06 -0.23 -21.65
N LYS A 224 5.02 0.47 -21.18
CA LYS A 224 3.98 1.01 -22.05
C LYS A 224 4.47 2.13 -22.96
N ASN A 225 5.32 3.02 -22.44
CA ASN A 225 5.69 4.27 -23.10
C ASN A 225 7.04 4.21 -23.83
N CYS A 226 7.96 3.33 -23.42
CA CYS A 226 9.27 3.14 -24.04
C CYS A 226 9.37 1.80 -24.80
N GLY A 227 8.49 0.83 -24.54
CA GLY A 227 8.62 -0.53 -25.08
C GLY A 227 9.71 -1.36 -24.40
N GLU A 228 10.23 -0.91 -23.26
CA GLU A 228 11.31 -1.56 -22.51
C GLU A 228 10.80 -2.04 -21.16
N LYS A 229 11.15 -3.28 -20.79
CA LYS A 229 10.78 -3.81 -19.47
C LYS A 229 11.42 -2.99 -18.36
N PRO A 230 10.68 -2.72 -17.27
CA PRO A 230 11.28 -2.07 -16.11
C PRO A 230 12.34 -2.96 -15.47
N VAL A 231 13.28 -2.33 -14.76
CA VAL A 231 14.29 -3.06 -13.98
C VAL A 231 13.63 -3.86 -12.86
N ALA A 232 14.31 -4.91 -12.40
CA ALA A 232 13.80 -5.80 -11.34
C ALA A 232 13.61 -5.08 -10.00
N GLU A 233 14.46 -4.10 -9.69
CA GLU A 233 14.40 -3.32 -8.46
C GLU A 233 14.57 -1.82 -8.72
N TRP A 234 13.72 -1.01 -8.08
CA TRP A 234 13.77 0.45 -8.15
C TRP A 234 13.53 1.07 -6.77
N ASP A 235 13.96 2.32 -6.64
CA ASP A 235 13.67 3.22 -5.54
C ASP A 235 12.67 4.29 -6.00
N ASN A 236 11.93 4.86 -5.07
CA ASN A 236 11.00 5.95 -5.38
C ASN A 236 11.48 7.24 -4.73
N VAL A 237 11.44 8.32 -5.51
CA VAL A 237 11.50 9.69 -5.01
C VAL A 237 10.09 10.24 -5.02
N ILE A 238 9.68 10.86 -3.91
CA ILE A 238 8.38 11.49 -3.77
C ILE A 238 8.60 12.99 -3.69
N LEU A 239 7.87 13.73 -4.52
CA LEU A 239 7.86 15.18 -4.51
C LEU A 239 6.42 15.67 -4.37
N SER A 240 6.23 16.79 -3.67
CA SER A 240 4.93 17.45 -3.61
C SER A 240 5.02 18.91 -4.02
N ALA A 241 3.96 19.37 -4.68
CA ALA A 241 3.74 20.75 -5.06
C ALA A 241 2.24 21.02 -5.01
N ASN A 242 1.86 22.29 -5.01
CA ASN A 242 0.48 22.70 -5.27
C ASN A 242 0.33 23.16 -6.71
N LEU A 243 -0.88 23.00 -7.24
CA LEU A 243 -1.36 23.85 -8.31
C LEU A 243 -1.72 25.24 -7.74
N VAL A 244 -1.55 26.26 -8.58
CA VAL A 244 -2.02 27.62 -8.30
C VAL A 244 -3.53 27.63 -7.99
N GLU A 245 -3.98 28.60 -7.22
CA GLU A 245 -5.38 28.66 -6.74
C GLU A 245 -6.40 28.78 -7.88
N GLU A 246 -6.08 29.48 -8.98
CA GLU A 246 -7.01 29.73 -10.09
C GLU A 246 -7.49 28.42 -10.76
N GLU A 247 -8.78 28.11 -10.63
CA GLU A 247 -9.38 26.85 -11.12
C GLU A 247 -9.18 26.62 -12.63
N LYS A 248 -9.23 27.70 -13.43
CA LYS A 248 -9.00 27.62 -14.87
C LYS A 248 -7.59 27.11 -15.16
N MET A 249 -6.59 27.64 -14.46
CA MET A 249 -5.20 27.21 -14.58
C MET A 249 -5.01 25.77 -14.11
N GLN A 250 -5.68 25.34 -13.04
CA GLN A 250 -5.67 23.94 -12.63
C GLN A 250 -6.22 23.01 -13.71
N LYS A 251 -7.33 23.40 -14.36
CA LYS A 251 -7.92 22.63 -15.46
C LYS A 251 -7.00 22.55 -16.67
N GLU A 252 -6.40 23.66 -17.08
CA GLU A 252 -5.42 23.69 -18.18
C GLU A 252 -4.25 22.73 -17.92
N TYR A 253 -3.68 22.73 -16.70
CA TYR A 253 -2.63 21.80 -16.32
C TYR A 253 -3.03 20.34 -16.50
N LEU A 254 -4.25 19.97 -16.07
CA LEU A 254 -4.78 18.61 -16.24
C LEU A 254 -5.00 18.26 -17.72
N ASP A 255 -5.51 19.20 -18.53
CA ASP A 255 -5.73 19.00 -19.97
C ASP A 255 -4.41 18.82 -20.73
N TYR A 256 -3.35 19.55 -20.35
CA TYR A 256 -1.99 19.32 -20.84
C TYR A 256 -1.53 17.90 -20.55
N HIS A 257 -1.62 17.44 -19.29
CA HIS A 257 -1.16 16.10 -18.89
C HIS A 257 -1.97 14.97 -19.54
N LYS A 258 -3.29 15.16 -19.71
CA LYS A 258 -4.17 14.20 -20.37
C LYS A 258 -3.75 13.91 -21.82
N THR A 259 -3.19 14.91 -22.50
CA THR A 259 -2.82 14.81 -23.93
C THR A 259 -1.32 14.79 -24.18
N GLN A 260 -0.51 14.82 -23.11
CA GLN A 260 0.96 14.92 -23.20
C GLN A 260 1.57 13.83 -24.08
N PHE A 261 1.17 12.56 -23.90
CA PHE A 261 1.73 11.45 -24.69
C PHE A 261 1.53 11.59 -26.20
N ALA A 262 0.42 12.21 -26.62
CA ALA A 262 0.07 12.38 -28.04
C ALA A 262 0.64 13.68 -28.61
N LYS A 263 0.58 14.78 -27.86
CA LYS A 263 0.95 16.13 -28.34
C LYS A 263 2.40 16.50 -28.07
N TRP A 264 3.02 15.89 -27.08
CA TRP A 264 4.39 16.14 -26.62
C TRP A 264 5.12 14.81 -26.36
N PRO A 265 5.22 13.91 -27.36
CA PRO A 265 5.87 12.61 -27.18
C PRO A 265 7.34 12.72 -26.74
N GLU A 266 8.00 13.85 -27.02
CA GLU A 266 9.36 14.17 -26.62
C GLU A 266 9.57 14.13 -25.09
N ILE A 267 8.55 14.42 -24.30
CA ILE A 267 8.66 14.38 -22.83
C ILE A 267 8.81 12.93 -22.36
N SER A 268 8.00 12.03 -22.93
CA SER A 268 8.09 10.60 -22.64
C SER A 268 9.42 10.02 -23.13
N LYS A 269 9.92 10.45 -24.30
CA LYS A 269 11.27 10.09 -24.77
C LYS A 269 12.35 10.56 -23.80
N GLY A 270 12.23 11.77 -23.25
CA GLY A 270 13.11 12.28 -22.20
C GLY A 270 13.10 11.38 -20.96
N PHE A 271 11.93 10.97 -20.49
CA PHE A 271 11.81 10.03 -19.36
C PHE A 271 12.42 8.66 -19.67
N CYS A 272 12.25 8.14 -20.89
CA CYS A 272 12.88 6.90 -21.33
C CYS A 272 14.41 7.00 -21.28
N ASN A 273 14.98 8.11 -21.81
CA ASN A 273 16.41 8.40 -21.82
C ASN A 273 17.00 8.57 -20.42
N ALA A 274 16.22 9.13 -19.49
CA ALA A 274 16.59 9.26 -18.08
C ALA A 274 16.47 7.97 -17.28
N GLU A 275 16.16 6.85 -17.93
CA GLU A 275 16.02 5.54 -17.29
C GLU A 275 14.93 5.52 -16.20
N PHE A 276 13.93 6.40 -16.30
CA PHE A 276 12.80 6.37 -15.38
C PHE A 276 11.93 5.13 -15.62
N GLN A 277 11.48 4.52 -14.53
CA GLN A 277 10.69 3.29 -14.54
C GLN A 277 9.18 3.61 -14.55
N ARG A 278 8.79 4.60 -13.77
CA ARG A 278 7.41 5.11 -13.68
C ARG A 278 7.41 6.56 -13.20
N LEU A 279 6.50 7.38 -13.71
CA LEU A 279 6.15 8.67 -13.13
C LEU A 279 4.64 8.70 -12.93
N ALA A 280 4.22 8.69 -11.67
CA ALA A 280 2.80 8.76 -11.31
C ALA A 280 2.53 10.08 -10.58
N ILE A 281 1.50 10.81 -11.02
CA ILE A 281 1.03 12.00 -10.30
C ILE A 281 -0.36 11.72 -9.74
N PHE A 282 -0.45 11.85 -8.42
CA PHE A 282 -1.71 11.87 -7.71
C PHE A 282 -2.14 13.31 -7.44
N LYS A 283 -3.44 13.54 -7.41
CA LYS A 283 -4.01 14.85 -7.08
C LYS A 283 -5.06 14.73 -5.99
N LYS A 284 -4.98 15.60 -5.00
CA LYS A 284 -6.04 15.83 -4.01
C LYS A 284 -6.23 17.33 -3.84
N ASP A 285 -7.44 17.80 -4.10
CA ASP A 285 -7.72 19.24 -4.21
C ASP A 285 -6.70 19.89 -5.15
N ARG A 286 -5.97 20.92 -4.73
CA ARG A 286 -4.89 21.54 -5.53
C ARG A 286 -3.52 20.88 -5.34
N GLN A 287 -3.33 20.00 -4.36
CA GLN A 287 -2.03 19.41 -4.05
C GLN A 287 -1.73 18.22 -4.96
N LEU A 288 -0.49 18.16 -5.44
CA LEU A 288 0.07 17.08 -6.25
C LEU A 288 1.06 16.26 -5.43
N MET A 289 1.04 14.94 -5.66
CA MET A 289 2.07 14.01 -5.19
C MET A 289 2.66 13.31 -6.42
N LEU A 290 3.91 13.61 -6.74
CA LEU A 290 4.66 13.01 -7.84
C LEU A 290 5.54 11.90 -7.29
N ILE A 291 5.36 10.70 -7.81
CA ILE A 291 6.20 9.54 -7.53
C ILE A 291 7.07 9.28 -8.76
N ILE A 292 8.38 9.36 -8.60
CA ILE A 292 9.37 9.04 -9.64
C ILE A 292 10.08 7.76 -9.23
N SER A 293 9.83 6.67 -9.96
CA SER A 293 10.52 5.40 -9.76
C SER A 293 11.80 5.36 -10.62
N ILE A 294 12.95 5.20 -9.98
CA ILE A 294 14.28 5.17 -10.61
C ILE A 294 15.02 3.87 -10.29
N PRO A 295 15.93 3.39 -11.15
CA PRO A 295 16.68 2.16 -10.87
C PRO A 295 17.35 2.20 -9.51
N LYS A 296 17.30 1.07 -8.79
CA LYS A 296 17.78 1.00 -7.39
C LYS A 296 19.22 1.51 -7.26
N GLY A 297 19.46 2.35 -6.26
CA GLY A 297 20.77 2.94 -5.98
C GLY A 297 21.19 4.09 -6.90
N LYS A 298 20.37 4.49 -7.89
CA LYS A 298 20.58 5.72 -8.66
C LYS A 298 20.05 6.94 -7.89
N LYS A 299 20.52 8.13 -8.27
CA LYS A 299 20.02 9.41 -7.74
C LYS A 299 19.22 10.14 -8.79
N LEU A 300 18.15 10.81 -8.38
CA LEU A 300 17.33 11.61 -9.28
C LEU A 300 18.16 12.73 -9.95
N ASP A 301 19.06 13.37 -9.21
CA ASP A 301 19.90 14.47 -9.71
C ASP A 301 20.82 14.05 -10.87
N ASP A 302 21.24 12.77 -10.90
CA ASP A 302 22.08 12.24 -11.99
C ASP A 302 21.25 11.89 -13.23
N LEU A 303 19.97 11.55 -13.04
CA LEU A 303 19.09 11.07 -14.11
C LEU A 303 18.25 12.19 -14.73
N ASN A 304 17.77 13.13 -13.91
CA ASN A 304 16.88 14.20 -14.35
C ASN A 304 17.45 15.05 -15.50
N PRO A 305 18.75 15.42 -15.53
CA PRO A 305 19.34 16.15 -16.66
C PRO A 305 19.29 15.39 -17.99
N LYS A 306 19.19 14.05 -17.97
CA LYS A 306 19.06 13.25 -19.19
C LYS A 306 17.69 13.41 -19.86
N THR A 307 16.68 13.92 -19.15
CA THR A 307 15.35 14.18 -19.73
C THR A 307 15.39 15.28 -20.78
N THR A 308 16.24 16.29 -20.58
CA THR A 308 16.38 17.47 -21.46
C THR A 308 17.57 17.36 -22.41
N LEU A 309 18.48 16.40 -22.20
CA LEU A 309 19.67 16.21 -23.03
C LEU A 309 19.29 16.05 -24.51
N ASN A 310 19.69 17.02 -25.33
CA ASN A 310 19.35 17.12 -26.76
C ASN A 310 17.83 17.12 -27.03
N ASN A 311 17.03 17.65 -26.10
CA ASN A 311 15.58 17.62 -26.13
C ASN A 311 14.95 18.96 -25.66
N PRO A 312 15.04 20.03 -26.48
CA PRO A 312 14.54 21.36 -26.10
C PRO A 312 13.02 21.41 -25.87
N LYS A 313 12.26 20.43 -26.38
CA LYS A 313 10.82 20.33 -26.13
C LYS A 313 10.49 20.05 -24.67
N VAL A 314 11.39 19.41 -23.92
CA VAL A 314 11.21 19.24 -22.47
C VAL A 314 11.37 20.56 -21.74
N ASP A 315 12.30 21.41 -22.16
CA ASP A 315 12.47 22.75 -21.58
C ASP A 315 11.27 23.65 -21.86
N GLU A 316 10.73 23.62 -23.10
CA GLU A 316 9.48 24.31 -23.46
C GLU A 316 8.31 23.85 -22.58
N TRP A 317 8.14 22.53 -22.41
CA TRP A 317 7.11 21.96 -21.57
C TRP A 317 7.27 22.39 -20.11
N ASN A 318 8.48 22.32 -19.57
CA ASN A 318 8.78 22.74 -18.19
C ASN A 318 8.48 24.22 -17.97
N ALA A 319 8.79 25.09 -18.95
CA ALA A 319 8.47 26.51 -18.88
C ALA A 319 6.95 26.79 -18.88
N ILE A 320 6.16 25.96 -19.57
CA ILE A 320 4.69 26.01 -19.52
C ILE A 320 4.20 25.51 -18.16
N MET A 321 4.64 24.32 -17.73
CA MET A 321 4.19 23.69 -16.49
C MET A 321 4.49 24.52 -15.24
N LYS A 322 5.62 25.23 -15.22
CA LYS A 322 6.02 26.11 -14.12
C LYS A 322 5.00 27.21 -13.80
N LYS A 323 4.16 27.62 -14.76
CA LYS A 323 3.13 28.65 -14.55
C LYS A 323 1.97 28.14 -13.68
N TYR A 324 1.77 26.83 -13.64
CA TYR A 324 0.62 26.20 -13.01
C TYR A 324 0.90 25.71 -11.59
N GLN A 325 2.14 25.82 -11.12
CA GLN A 325 2.62 25.15 -9.92
C GLN A 325 3.23 26.14 -8.92
N GLU A 326 3.03 25.87 -7.64
CA GLU A 326 3.59 26.62 -6.53
C GLU A 326 3.98 25.68 -5.38
N GLY A 327 4.78 26.17 -4.44
CA GLY A 327 5.20 25.40 -3.27
C GLY A 327 4.04 25.04 -2.33
N ILE A 328 4.18 23.94 -1.60
CA ILE A 328 3.28 23.61 -0.49
C ILE A 328 3.61 24.42 0.77
N ALA A 329 2.72 24.44 1.76
CA ALA A 329 3.01 25.15 3.01
C ALA A 329 4.29 24.61 3.67
N GLY A 330 5.24 25.51 3.93
CA GLY A 330 6.56 25.22 4.50
C GLY A 330 7.73 25.31 3.49
N THR A 331 7.47 25.46 2.19
CA THR A 331 8.52 25.64 1.19
C THR A 331 9.21 27.01 1.32
N LYS A 332 10.48 27.11 0.93
CA LYS A 332 11.17 28.41 0.88
C LYS A 332 10.66 29.26 -0.30
N PRO A 333 10.85 30.59 -0.27
CA PRO A 333 10.54 31.44 -1.42
C PRO A 333 11.22 30.94 -2.70
N GLY A 334 10.42 30.64 -3.73
CA GLY A 334 10.89 30.15 -5.02
C GLY A 334 11.03 28.63 -5.16
N GLU A 335 10.89 27.84 -4.07
CA GLU A 335 10.78 26.38 -4.13
C GLU A 335 9.35 25.98 -4.54
N VAL A 336 9.24 25.01 -5.45
CA VAL A 336 7.94 24.51 -5.96
C VAL A 336 7.74 23.05 -5.59
N TRP A 337 8.63 22.17 -6.06
CA TRP A 337 8.62 20.75 -5.73
C TRP A 337 9.61 20.48 -4.59
N VAL A 338 9.14 19.82 -3.54
CA VAL A 338 9.91 19.49 -2.33
C VAL A 338 9.72 18.05 -1.88
#